data_AF-X1UXP8-F1
#
_entry.id   AF-X1UXP8-F1
#
_cell.length_a   1.000
_cell.length_b   1.000
_cell.length_c   1.000
_cell.angle_alpha   90.00
_cell.angle_beta   90.00
_cell.angle_gamma   90.00
#
_symmetry.space_group_name_H-M   'P 1'
#
loop_
_entity.id
_entity.type
_entity.pdbx_description
1 polymer ?
#
loop_
_entity_poly.entity_id
_entity_poly.type
_entity_poly.pdbx_seq_one_letter_code
_entity_poly.pdbx_strand_id
1 'polypeptide(L)'
;LFLNLLAEGERSALFISPSKIVEKRYGLHRIYFFYLRVDDEVARVEIPQWVATDKELLNLVHALVLDQCRRGLGYPVALSEAHEQAVVTAADREQFWQLVDSSLVEENMPSLTSAKSQSKRTRWV
;
A
#
# COMPACT_ATOMS: atom_id res chain seq x y z
N LEU A 1 -4.44 -10.32 21.13
CA LEU A 1 -4.27 -9.46 22.32
C LEU A 1 -5.14 -8.21 22.22
N PHE A 2 -4.83 -7.25 21.34
CA PHE A 2 -5.60 -6.00 21.25
C PHE A 2 -7.06 -6.13 20.79
N LEU A 3 -7.40 -7.19 20.05
CA LEU A 3 -8.77 -7.54 19.67
C LEU A 3 -9.73 -7.63 20.88
N ASN A 4 -9.22 -8.12 22.01
CA ASN A 4 -10.00 -8.36 23.23
C ASN A 4 -9.86 -7.22 24.25
N LEU A 5 -8.98 -6.24 24.00
CA LEU A 5 -8.66 -5.15 24.93
C LEU A 5 -9.25 -3.81 24.50
N LEU A 6 -9.42 -3.60 23.20
CA LEU A 6 -9.96 -2.37 22.63
C LEU A 6 -11.42 -2.58 22.23
N ALA A 7 -12.29 -1.63 22.60
CA ALA A 7 -13.62 -1.57 22.03
C ALA A 7 -13.57 -1.09 20.56
N GLU A 8 -14.66 -1.28 19.83
CA GLU A 8 -14.76 -0.85 18.43
C GLU A 8 -14.52 0.66 18.29
N GLY A 9 -13.60 1.05 17.40
CA GLY A 9 -13.19 2.43 17.21
C GLY A 9 -12.22 2.98 18.27
N GLU A 10 -11.79 2.16 19.22
CA GLU A 10 -10.75 2.56 20.17
C GLU A 10 -9.34 2.29 19.65
N ARG A 11 -8.42 3.16 20.09
CA ARG A 11 -6.99 3.03 19.83
C ARG A 11 -6.20 2.72 21.09
N SER A 12 -5.14 1.94 20.93
CA SER A 12 -4.16 1.69 21.99
C SER A 12 -3.36 2.95 22.34
N ALA A 13 -2.55 2.84 23.39
CA ALA A 13 -1.45 3.77 23.63
C ALA A 13 -0.48 3.81 22.42
N LEU A 14 0.32 4.88 22.37
CA LEU A 14 1.38 5.05 21.39
C LEU A 14 2.60 4.19 21.78
N PHE A 15 3.15 3.52 20.79
CA PHE A 15 4.36 2.73 20.89
C PHE A 15 5.43 3.29 19.94
N ILE A 16 6.68 2.96 20.21
CA ILE A 16 7.82 3.35 19.38
C ILE A 16 8.40 2.09 18.76
N SER A 17 8.68 2.13 17.45
CA SER A 17 9.32 1.00 16.77
C SER A 17 10.73 0.75 17.35
N PRO A 18 11.03 -0.45 17.88
CA PRO A 18 12.31 -0.74 18.53
C PRO A 18 13.47 -0.96 17.55
N SER A 19 13.25 -0.76 16.25
CA SER A 19 14.28 -1.00 15.23
C SER A 19 15.46 -0.05 15.39
N LYS A 20 16.64 -0.61 15.68
CA LYS A 20 17.92 0.12 15.80
C LYS A 20 18.26 0.94 14.55
N ILE A 21 17.73 0.56 13.38
CA ILE A 21 17.91 1.31 12.12
C ILE A 21 17.13 2.63 12.16
N VAL A 22 15.89 2.60 12.67
CA VAL A 22 15.04 3.79 12.83
C VAL A 22 15.66 4.73 13.86
N GLU A 23 16.15 4.17 14.98
CA GLU A 23 16.80 4.96 16.03
C GLU A 23 18.08 5.66 15.56
N LYS A 24 18.93 4.96 14.79
CA LYS A 24 20.25 5.46 14.38
C LYS A 24 20.25 6.33 13.11
N ARG A 25 19.37 6.06 12.15
CA ARG A 25 19.36 6.79 10.86
C ARG A 25 18.32 7.89 10.76
N TYR A 26 17.19 7.76 11.46
CA TYR A 26 16.04 8.61 11.19
C TYR A 26 15.85 9.76 12.16
N GLY A 27 16.55 9.80 13.31
CA GLY A 27 16.60 10.99 14.17
C GLY A 27 15.21 11.52 14.55
N LEU A 28 14.84 12.70 14.03
CA LEU A 28 13.52 13.34 14.19
C LEU A 28 12.38 12.66 13.40
N HIS A 29 12.71 11.79 12.44
CA HIS A 29 11.79 10.96 11.66
C HIS A 29 11.52 9.60 12.32
N ARG A 30 11.61 9.52 13.65
CA ARG A 30 11.19 8.32 14.39
C ARG A 30 9.73 8.01 14.11
N ILE A 31 9.46 6.72 13.92
CA ILE A 31 8.12 6.21 13.65
C ILE A 31 7.51 5.71 14.96
N TYR A 32 6.35 6.27 15.27
CA TYR A 32 5.45 5.85 16.33
C TYR A 32 4.33 5.03 15.70
N PHE A 33 3.70 4.17 16.48
CA PHE A 33 2.54 3.42 16.02
C PHE A 33 1.53 3.19 17.12
N PHE A 34 0.29 2.96 16.74
CA PHE A 34 -0.76 2.49 17.64
C PHE A 34 -1.60 1.44 16.92
N TYR A 35 -2.33 0.65 17.70
CA TYR A 35 -3.32 -0.30 17.20
C TYR A 35 -4.70 0.34 17.27
N LEU A 36 -5.47 0.21 16.21
CA LEU A 36 -6.86 0.66 16.09
C LEU A 36 -7.76 -0.55 15.91
N ARG A 37 -8.79 -0.68 16.76
CA ARG A 37 -9.85 -1.67 16.56
C ARG A 37 -10.82 -1.13 15.50
N VAL A 38 -10.88 -1.82 14.37
CA VAL A 38 -11.74 -1.47 13.25
C VAL A 38 -12.66 -2.65 13.01
N ASP A 39 -13.95 -2.50 13.29
CA ASP A 39 -14.95 -3.56 13.20
C ASP A 39 -14.41 -4.89 13.76
N ASP A 40 -14.26 -5.90 12.89
CA ASP A 40 -13.77 -7.23 13.24
C ASP A 40 -12.25 -7.41 13.20
N GLU A 41 -11.49 -6.40 12.77
CA GLU A 41 -10.02 -6.44 12.69
C GLU A 41 -9.31 -5.45 13.63
N VAL A 42 -7.99 -5.57 13.71
CA VAL A 42 -7.11 -4.59 14.38
C VAL A 42 -6.03 -4.16 13.41
N ALA A 43 -6.06 -2.89 13.05
CA ALA A 43 -5.08 -2.27 12.16
C ALA A 43 -3.93 -1.68 12.98
N ARG A 44 -2.71 -1.77 12.44
CA ARG A 44 -1.54 -1.04 12.94
C ARG A 44 -1.36 0.23 12.12
N VAL A 45 -1.50 1.37 12.77
CA VAL A 45 -1.30 2.69 12.14
C VAL A 45 0.06 3.22 12.56
N GLU A 46 0.92 3.52 11.58
CA GLU A 46 2.23 4.11 11.81
C GLU A 46 2.23 5.60 11.44
N ILE A 47 2.80 6.41 12.31
CA ILE A 47 2.83 7.87 12.19
C ILE A 47 4.21 8.41 12.57
N PRO A 48 4.63 9.53 11.98
CA PRO A 48 5.88 10.16 12.37
C PRO A 48 5.78 10.83 13.74
N GLN A 49 6.93 11.04 14.39
CA GLN A 49 7.03 11.62 15.73
C GLN A 49 6.24 12.92 15.90
N TRP A 50 6.32 13.85 14.94
CA TRP A 50 5.66 15.14 15.04
C TRP A 50 4.14 15.04 15.09
N VAL A 51 3.54 14.03 14.43
CA VAL A 51 2.11 13.72 14.59
C VAL A 51 1.85 13.10 15.96
N ALA A 52 2.72 12.18 16.41
CA ALA A 52 2.54 11.48 17.68
C ALA A 52 2.62 12.41 18.90
N THR A 53 3.41 13.50 18.82
CA THR A 53 3.57 14.49 19.90
C THR A 53 2.47 15.55 19.93
N ASP A 54 1.75 15.75 18.83
CA ASP A 54 0.65 16.71 18.72
C ASP A 54 -0.70 15.99 18.87
N LYS A 55 -1.44 16.29 19.94
CA LYS A 55 -2.71 15.63 20.23
C LYS A 55 -3.78 15.89 19.17
N GLU A 56 -3.80 17.07 18.57
CA GLU A 56 -4.80 17.43 17.56
C GLU A 56 -4.55 16.64 16.28
N LEU A 57 -3.29 16.62 15.80
CA LEU A 57 -2.91 15.84 14.62
C LEU A 57 -3.13 14.34 14.84
N LEU A 58 -2.79 13.84 16.01
CA LEU A 58 -2.98 12.44 16.37
C LEU A 58 -4.45 12.02 16.39
N ASN A 59 -5.33 12.87 16.96
CA ASN A 59 -6.76 12.64 16.97
C ASN A 59 -7.35 12.74 15.56
N LEU A 60 -6.85 13.66 14.74
CA LEU A 60 -7.26 13.79 13.35
C LEU A 60 -6.94 12.53 12.54
N VAL A 61 -5.71 12.01 12.64
CA VAL A 61 -5.33 10.75 11.97
C VAL A 61 -6.22 9.60 12.42
N HIS A 62 -6.46 9.48 13.73
CA HIS A 62 -7.35 8.46 14.26
C HIS A 62 -8.76 8.56 13.65
N ALA A 63 -9.36 9.75 13.68
CA ALA A 63 -10.72 9.97 13.16
C ALA A 63 -10.81 9.68 11.66
N LEU A 64 -9.83 10.14 10.86
CA LEU A 64 -9.82 9.93 9.42
C LEU A 64 -9.66 8.46 9.04
N VAL A 65 -8.75 7.73 9.71
CA VAL A 65 -8.57 6.29 9.44
C VAL A 65 -9.84 5.52 9.80
N LEU A 66 -10.46 5.83 10.95
CA LEU A 66 -11.69 5.19 11.38
C LEU A 66 -12.86 5.47 10.42
N ASP A 67 -13.00 6.71 9.95
CA ASP A 67 -14.02 7.09 8.94
C ASP A 67 -13.83 6.31 7.63
N GLN A 68 -12.59 6.25 7.12
CA GLN A 68 -12.28 5.52 5.89
C GLN A 68 -12.59 4.03 6.01
N CYS A 69 -12.28 3.41 7.15
CA CYS A 69 -12.60 2.01 7.38
C CYS A 69 -14.11 1.77 7.48
N ARG A 70 -14.85 2.63 8.18
CA ARG A 70 -16.33 2.51 8.28
C ARG A 70 -16.99 2.61 6.90
N ARG A 71 -16.47 3.47 6.03
CA ARG A 71 -16.96 3.61 4.66
C ARG A 71 -16.61 2.42 3.76
N GLY A 72 -15.53 1.71 4.05
CA GLY A 72 -15.05 0.56 3.29
C GLY A 72 -15.26 -0.79 3.99
N LEU A 73 -16.26 -0.89 4.88
CA LEU A 73 -16.64 -2.14 5.56
C LEU A 73 -15.47 -2.82 6.29
N GLY A 74 -14.71 -2.05 7.06
CA GLY A 74 -13.59 -2.54 7.88
C GLY A 74 -12.22 -2.30 7.26
N TYR A 75 -12.14 -1.86 6.00
CA TYR A 75 -10.88 -1.53 5.33
C TYR A 75 -10.92 -0.12 4.71
N PRO A 76 -9.83 0.68 4.75
CA PRO A 76 -9.83 2.02 4.18
C PRO A 76 -10.14 2.01 2.68
N VAL A 77 -11.19 2.72 2.27
CA VAL A 77 -11.60 2.84 0.85
C VAL A 77 -10.44 3.29 -0.04
N ALA A 78 -9.69 4.31 0.40
CA ALA A 78 -8.56 4.83 -0.36
C ALA A 78 -7.46 3.77 -0.63
N LEU A 79 -7.25 2.81 0.28
CA LEU A 79 -6.30 1.72 0.07
C LEU A 79 -6.87 0.65 -0.88
N SER A 80 -8.17 0.36 -0.79
CA SER A 80 -8.84 -0.53 -1.75
C SER A 80 -8.76 0.02 -3.17
N GLU A 81 -9.09 1.29 -3.36
CA GLU A 81 -9.01 1.95 -4.67
C GLU A 81 -7.58 1.97 -5.20
N ALA A 82 -6.60 2.30 -4.35
CA ALA A 82 -5.19 2.28 -4.75
C ALA A 82 -4.72 0.87 -5.15
N HIS A 83 -5.20 -0.17 -4.46
CA HIS A 83 -4.90 -1.56 -4.83
C HIS A 83 -5.48 -1.90 -6.20
N GLU A 84 -6.75 -1.57 -6.46
CA GLU A 84 -7.40 -1.82 -7.75
C GLU A 84 -6.72 -1.08 -8.90
N GLN A 85 -6.35 0.19 -8.70
CA GLN A 85 -5.68 1.00 -9.72
C GLN A 85 -4.24 0.56 -10.00
N ALA A 86 -3.56 -0.05 -9.01
CA ALA A 86 -2.20 -0.54 -9.18
C ALA A 86 -2.12 -1.90 -9.91
N VAL A 87 -3.27 -2.56 -10.19
CA VAL A 87 -3.27 -3.84 -10.88
C VAL A 87 -2.90 -3.66 -12.35
N VAL A 88 -1.70 -4.13 -12.72
CA VAL A 88 -1.28 -4.22 -14.12
C VAL A 88 -1.86 -5.50 -14.73
N THR A 89 -2.88 -5.35 -15.57
CA THR A 89 -3.58 -6.47 -16.21
C THR A 89 -2.75 -7.09 -17.33
N ALA A 90 -3.18 -8.26 -17.82
CA ALA A 90 -2.57 -8.89 -18.99
C ALA A 90 -2.74 -8.04 -20.26
N ALA A 91 -3.87 -7.35 -20.40
CA ALA A 91 -4.14 -6.45 -21.53
C ALA A 91 -3.21 -5.24 -21.48
N ASP A 92 -3.01 -4.62 -20.30
CA ASP A 92 -2.08 -3.49 -20.14
C ASP A 92 -0.65 -3.86 -20.53
N ARG A 93 -0.22 -5.08 -20.16
CA ARG A 93 1.10 -5.61 -20.56
C ARG A 93 1.20 -5.81 -22.06
N GLU A 94 0.15 -6.33 -22.70
CA GLU A 94 0.16 -6.52 -24.15
C GLU A 94 0.18 -5.17 -24.89
N GLN A 95 -0.62 -4.19 -24.46
CA GLN A 95 -0.59 -2.84 -25.01
C GLN A 95 0.77 -2.17 -24.83
N PHE A 96 1.38 -2.30 -23.65
CA PHE A 96 2.74 -1.81 -23.41
C PHE A 96 3.74 -2.39 -24.42
N TRP A 97 3.71 -3.71 -24.64
CA TRP A 97 4.61 -4.33 -25.61
C TRP A 97 4.32 -3.91 -27.05
N GLN A 98 3.05 -3.72 -27.42
CA GLN A 98 2.69 -3.18 -28.73
C GLN A 98 3.25 -1.76 -28.96
N LEU A 99 3.19 -0.90 -27.94
CA LEU A 99 3.76 0.46 -28.00
C LEU A 99 5.29 0.44 -28.07
N VAL A 100 5.94 -0.48 -27.34
CA VAL A 100 7.39 -0.66 -27.42
C VAL A 100 7.79 -1.14 -28.82
N ASP A 101 7.09 -2.14 -29.36
CA ASP A 101 7.35 -2.66 -30.70
C ASP A 101 7.13 -1.59 -31.77
N SER A 102 6.06 -0.79 -31.69
CA SER A 102 5.82 0.30 -32.64
C SER A 102 6.92 1.37 -32.58
N SER A 103 7.34 1.75 -31.37
CA SER A 103 8.42 2.74 -31.18
C SER A 103 9.77 2.24 -31.71
N LEU A 104 10.07 0.95 -31.55
CA LEU A 104 11.30 0.36 -32.10
C LEU A 104 11.28 0.29 -33.62
N VAL A 105 10.13 -0.03 -34.22
CA VAL A 105 9.95 -0.03 -35.68
C VAL A 105 10.10 1.38 -36.26
N GLU A 106 9.54 2.40 -35.61
CA GLU A 106 9.70 3.80 -36.03
C GLU A 106 11.18 4.23 -36.04
N GLU A 107 11.97 3.77 -35.07
CA GLU A 107 13.41 4.05 -34.97
C GLU A 107 14.29 3.07 -35.77
N ASN A 108 13.72 2.25 -36.67
CA ASN A 108 14.40 1.23 -37.47
C ASN A 108 15.26 0.24 -36.65
N MET A 109 14.90 0.00 -35.39
CA MET A 109 15.57 -1.00 -34.54
C MET A 109 14.88 -2.37 -34.66
N PRO A 110 15.65 -3.47 -34.72
CA PRO A 110 15.07 -4.81 -34.79
C PRO A 110 14.31 -5.16 -33.50
N SER A 111 13.01 -5.47 -33.60
CA SER A 111 12.22 -5.97 -32.48
C SER A 111 12.55 -7.45 -32.20
N LEU A 112 13.39 -7.67 -31.19
CA LEU A 112 13.78 -9.02 -30.76
C LEU A 112 12.68 -9.63 -29.89
N THR A 113 11.64 -10.18 -30.50
CA THR A 113 10.71 -11.03 -29.74
C THR A 113 11.41 -12.31 -29.29
N SER A 114 11.44 -12.56 -27.98
CA SER A 114 12.06 -13.77 -27.42
C SER A 114 11.36 -15.03 -27.94
N ALA A 115 12.12 -16.04 -28.35
CA ALA A 115 11.62 -17.37 -28.77
C ALA A 115 10.67 -18.00 -27.73
N LYS A 116 10.82 -17.65 -26.44
CA LYS A 116 9.96 -18.12 -25.35
C LYS A 116 8.56 -17.48 -25.35
N SER A 117 8.42 -16.26 -25.87
CA SER A 117 7.12 -15.60 -26.09
C SER A 117 6.40 -16.22 -27.30
N GLN A 118 7.15 -16.51 -28.37
CA GLN A 118 6.60 -17.19 -29.55
C GLN A 118 6.05 -18.58 -29.19
N SER A 119 6.80 -19.42 -28.45
CA SER A 119 6.32 -20.75 -28.02
C SER A 119 5.08 -20.74 -27.13
N LYS A 120 4.74 -19.62 -26.48
CA LYS A 120 3.50 -19.50 -25.69
C LYS A 120 2.29 -19.08 -26.53
N ARG A 121 2.52 -18.42 -27.67
CA ARG A 121 1.47 -18.01 -28.64
C ARG A 121 1.13 -19.13 -29.62
N THR A 122 2.07 -20.01 -29.94
CA THR A 122 1.79 -21.23 -30.71
C THR A 122 1.17 -22.28 -29.79
N ARG A 123 -0.15 -22.48 -29.88
CA ARG A 123 -0.76 -23.72 -29.37
C ARG A 123 -0.11 -24.89 -30.11
N TRP A 124 0.32 -25.91 -29.37
CA TRP A 124 0.81 -27.17 -29.94
C TRP A 124 -0.18 -27.66 -31.01
N VAL A 125 0.30 -27.82 -32.24
CA VAL A 125 -0.36 -28.59 -33.30
C VAL A 125 0.03 -30.05 -33.10
#